data_AF-A0A918G5B4-F1
#
_entry.id   AF-A0A918G5B4-F1
#
_cell.length_a   1.000
_cell.length_b   1.000
_cell.length_c   1.000
_cell.angle_alpha   90.00
_cell.angle_beta   90.00
_cell.angle_gamma   90.00
#
_symmetry.space_group_name_H-M   'P 1'
#
loop_
_entity.id
_entity.type
_entity.pdbx_description
1 polymer ?
#
loop_
_entity_poly.entity_id
_entity_poly.type
_entity_poly.pdbx_seq_one_letter_code
_entity_poly.pdbx_strand_id
1 'polypeptide(L)' 'MEAARWTWRLSAYDERVHAFPSDERASLIEAVCTHTVPYAKAPRTHSGPRCVSCLLIVGDVLTAVDNPGDKSR' A
#
# COMPACT_ATOMS: atom_id res chain seq x y z
N MET A 1 -15.37 9.03 -4.36
CA MET A 1 -14.13 8.76 -3.61
C MET A 1 -13.01 8.80 -4.61
N GLU A 2 -11.98 9.61 -4.37
CA GLU A 2 -10.78 9.64 -5.20
C GLU A 2 -10.07 8.28 -5.04
N ALA A 3 -9.65 7.64 -6.14
CA ALA A 3 -8.94 6.37 -6.05
C ALA A 3 -7.70 6.56 -5.17
N ALA A 4 -7.61 5.83 -4.06
CA ALA A 4 -6.51 5.96 -3.13
C ALA A 4 -5.18 5.77 -3.88
N ARG A 5 -4.34 6.81 -3.90
CA ARG A 5 -3.02 6.77 -4.54
C ARG A 5 -2.02 6.09 -3.62
N TRP A 6 -1.81 4.80 -3.83
CA TRP A 6 -0.84 4.02 -3.07
C TRP A 6 0.59 4.37 -3.45
N THR A 7 1.43 4.64 -2.45
CA THR A 7 2.88 4.75 -2.62
C THR A 7 3.54 3.42 -2.28
N TRP A 8 4.28 2.84 -3.23
CA TRP A 8 4.96 1.57 -3.05
C TRP A 8 6.40 1.79 -2.58
N ARG A 9 6.79 1.15 -1.47
CA ARG A 9 8.11 1.31 -0.85
C ARG A 9 8.64 -0.04 -0.37
N LEU A 10 9.94 -0.27 -0.54
CA LEU A 10 10.63 -1.47 -0.06
C LEU A 10 10.93 -1.32 1.42
N SER A 11 10.47 -2.23 2.27
CA SER A 11 10.83 -2.23 3.70
C SER A 11 12.15 -2.95 3.90
N ALA A 12 13.07 -2.31 4.63
CA ALA A 12 14.32 -2.94 5.05
C ALA A 12 14.16 -3.97 6.18
N TYR A 13 12.94 -4.20 6.70
CA TYR A 13 12.69 -5.19 7.76
C TYR A 13 12.41 -6.59 7.21
N ASP A 14 11.70 -6.67 6.08
CA ASP A 14 11.28 -7.94 5.47
C ASP A 14 11.66 -8.06 3.98
N GLU A 15 12.38 -7.06 3.45
CA GLU A 15 12.82 -6.97 2.06
C GLU A 15 11.68 -7.08 1.03
N ARG A 16 10.47 -6.68 1.42
CA ARG A 16 9.29 -6.66 0.55
C ARG A 16 8.82 -5.25 0.23
N VAL A 17 8.22 -5.08 -0.94
CA VAL A 17 7.58 -3.84 -1.37
C VAL A 17 6.15 -3.81 -0.84
N HIS A 18 5.84 -2.81 -0.01
CA HIS A 18 4.54 -2.59 0.63
C HIS A 18 3.84 -1.36 0.04
N ALA A 19 2.51 -1.33 0.14
CA ALA A 19 1.68 -0.21 -0.28
C ALA A 19 1.33 0.68 0.91
N PHE A 20 1.61 1.98 0.81
CA PHE A 20 1.34 2.98 1.84
C PHE A 20 0.26 3.97 1.35
N PRO A 21 -0.75 4.32 2.16
CA PRO A 21 -1.86 5.22 1.79
C PRO A 21 -1.45 6.69 1.60
N SER A 22 -0.37 7.12 2.25
CA SER A 22 0.10 8.50 2.23
C SER A 22 1.60 8.54 1.96
N ASP A 23 2.04 9.64 1.35
CA ASP A 23 3.46 9.96 1.16
C ASP A 23 3.99 10.93 2.24
N GLU A 24 3.22 11.14 3.31
CA GLU A 24 3.63 11.98 4.43
C GLU A 24 4.88 11.42 5.13
N ARG A 25 5.85 12.31 5.34
CA ARG A 25 7.09 12.01 6.06
C ARG A 25 6.83 12.00 7.56
N ALA A 26 6.33 10.88 8.07
CA ALA A 26 6.25 10.59 9.49
C ALA A 26 7.51 9.85 9.99
N SER A 27 7.71 9.77 11.31
CA SER A 27 8.78 8.98 11.91
C SER A 27 8.62 7.48 11.62
N LEU A 28 7.38 7.01 11.65
CA LEU A 28 6.93 5.68 11.25
C LEU A 28 5.87 5.83 10.17
N ILE A 29 5.88 4.93 9.21
CA ILE A 29 4.81 4.78 8.22
C ILE A 29 4.22 3.38 8.32
N GLU A 30 2.91 3.30 8.09
CA GLU A 30 2.15 2.06 8.17
C GLU A 30 1.61 1.71 6.77
N ALA A 31 1.91 0.50 6.33
CA ALA A 31 1.38 -0.06 5.10
C ALA A 31 -0.06 -0.54 5.28
N VAL A 32 -0.79 -0.74 4.18
CA VAL A 32 -2.16 -1.27 4.21
C VAL A 32 -2.30 -2.64 4.87
N CYS A 33 -1.22 -3.42 4.90
CA CYS A 33 -1.15 -4.72 5.58
C CYS A 33 -0.77 -4.59 7.07
N THR A 34 -0.86 -3.39 7.65
CA THR A 34 -0.47 -3.03 9.02
C THR A 34 1.02 -3.23 9.32
N HIS A 35 1.87 -3.34 8.28
CA HIS A 35 3.32 -3.39 8.44
C HIS A 35 3.86 -1.99 8.68
N THR A 36 4.51 -1.78 9.83
CA THR A 36 5.03 -0.48 10.25
C THR A 36 6.55 -0.46 10.21
N VAL A 37 7.10 0.60 9.63
CA VAL A 37 8.55 0.76 9.44
C VAL A 37 8.94 2.23 9.56
N PRO A 38 10.15 2.56 10.06
CA PRO A 38 10.65 3.93 9.98
C PRO A 38 10.69 4.43 8.53
N TYR A 39 10.27 5.67 8.28
CA TYR A 39 10.27 6.23 6.92
C TYR A 39 11.66 6.15 6.25
N ALA A 40 12.72 6.37 7.02
CA ALA A 40 14.10 6.26 6.57
C ALA A 40 14.54 4.84 6.16
N LYS A 41 13.80 3.81 6.58
CA LYS A 41 14.02 2.39 6.28
C LYS A 41 13.08 1.87 5.19
N ALA A 42 12.40 2.78 4.48
CA ALA A 42 11.42 2.47 3.45
C ALA A 42 11.62 3.30 2.16
N PRO A 43 12.72 3.06 1.40
CA PRO A 43 12.95 3.73 0.14
C PRO A 43 11.79 3.50 -0.84
N ARG A 44 11.43 4.56 -1.57
CA ARG A 44 10.41 4.49 -2.62
C ARG A 44 10.99 3.77 -3.84
N THR A 45 10.54 2.54 -4.06
CA THR A 45 10.95 1.70 -5.18
C THR A 45 9.90 0.63 -5.45
N HIS A 46 9.83 0.19 -6.70
CA HIS A 46 8.99 -0.93 -7.13
C HIS A 46 9.79 -2.23 -7.32
N SER A 47 11.11 -2.19 -7.10
CA SER A 47 11.99 -3.35 -7.27
C SER A 47 11.93 -4.27 -6.06
N GLY A 48 11.94 -5.59 -6.31
CA GLY A 48 11.93 -6.63 -5.28
C GLY A 48 10.58 -7.35 -5.16
N PRO A 49 10.50 -8.36 -4.27
CA PRO A 49 9.27 -9.11 -4.05
C PRO A 49 8.20 -8.21 -3.42
N ARG A 50 6.96 -8.30 -3.88
CA ARG A 50 5.84 -7.56 -3.28
C ARG A 50 5.28 -8.29 -2.07
N CYS A 51 4.78 -7.52 -1.12
CA CYS A 51 3.93 -8.07 -0.06
C CYS A 51 2.60 -8.54 -0.67
N VAL A 52 2.28 -9.83 -0.52
CA VAL A 52 1.06 -10.42 -1.09
C VAL A 52 -0.19 -9.80 -0.46
N SER A 53 -0.20 -9.56 0.86
CA SER A 53 -1.33 -8.91 1.52
C SER A 53 -1.58 -7.50 0.98
N CYS A 54 -0.53 -6.72 0.74
CA CYS A 54 -0.67 -5.40 0.11
C CYS A 54 -1.25 -5.49 -1.31
N LEU A 55 -0.83 -6.47 -2.11
CA LEU A 55 -1.37 -6.69 -3.45
C LEU A 55 -2.86 -7.03 -3.42
N LEU A 56 -3.28 -7.93 -2.53
CA LEU A 56 -4.68 -8.35 -2.42
C LEU A 56 -5.58 -7.21 -1.93
N ILE A 57 -5.17 -6.48 -0.90
CA ILE A 57 -5.95 -5.35 -0.36
C ILE A 57 -6.09 -4.24 -1.41
N VAL A 58 -4.99 -3.85 -2.06
CA VAL A 58 -5.04 -2.83 -3.11
C VAL A 58 -5.89 -3.31 -4.29
N GLY A 59 -5.77 -4.58 -4.68
CA GLY A 59 -6.57 -5.18 -5.75
C GLY A 59 -8.08 -5.10 -5.47
N ASP A 60 -8.49 -5.46 -4.26
CA ASP A 60 -9.89 -5.40 -3.81
C ASP A 60 -10.45 -3.97 -3.83
N VAL A 61 -9.65 -2.99 -3.40
CA VAL A 61 -10.04 -1.57 -3.50
C VAL A 61 -10.21 -1.13 -4.94
N LEU A 62 -9.32 -1.55 -5.85
CA LEU A 62 -9.41 -1.18 -7.27
C LEU A 62 -10.66 -1.78 -7.93
N THR A 63 -10.98 -3.04 -7.65
CA THR A 63 -12.18 -3.69 -8.22
C THR A 63 -13.49 -3.08 -7.68
N ALA A 64 -13.50 -2.58 -6.44
CA ALA A 64 -14.63 -1.85 -5.90
C ALA A 64 -14.86 -0.49 -6.56
N VAL A 65 -13.78 0.20 -6.98
CA VAL A 65 -13.86 1.49 -7.67
C VAL A 65 -14.23 1.32 -9.15
N ASP A 66 -13.76 0.26 -9.80
CA ASP A 66 -13.99 0.00 -11.23
C ASP A 66 -15.36 -0.65 -11.54
N ASN A 67 -16.13 -1.06 -10.52
CA ASN A 67 -17.51 -1.56 -10.66
C ASN A 67 -18.55 -0.49 -10.26
N PRO A 68 -19.07 0.33 -11.20
CA PRO A 68 -20.14 1.29 -10.90
C PRO A 68 -21.51 0.65 -10.61
N GLY A 69 -21.60 -0.69 -10.59
CA GLY A 69 -22.84 -1.46 -10.51
C GLY A 69 -23.25 -1.98 -9.14
N ASP A 70 -22.41 -1.90 -8.11
CA ASP A 70 -22.78 -2.42 -6.78
C ASP A 70 -23.57 -1.39 -5.97
N LYS A 71 -24.89 -1.36 -6.23
CA LYS A 71 -25.89 -0.77 -5.33
C LYS A 71 -26.48 -1.87 -4.45
N SER A 72 -25.68 -2.48 -3.58
CA SER A 72 -26.20 -3.41 -2.58
C SER A 72 -26.06 -2.78 -1.19
N ARG A 73 -27.00 -1.89 -0.88
CA ARG A 73 -27.40 -1.53 0.48
C ARG A 73 -28.86 -1.93 0.66
#